data_AF-K2R5L3-F1
#
_entry.id   AF-K2R5L3-F1
#
_cell.length_a   1.000
_cell.length_b   1.000
_cell.length_c   1.000
_cell.angle_alpha   90.00
_cell.angle_beta   90.00
_cell.angle_gamma   90.00
#
_symmetry.space_group_name_H-M   'P 1'
#
loop_
_entity.id
_entity.type
_entity.pdbx_description
1 polymer ?
#
loop_
_entity_poly.entity_id
_entity_poly.type
_entity_poly.pdbx_seq_one_letter_code
_entity_poly.pdbx_strand_id
1 'polypeptide(L)'
;MTLEKLVNERNYILGELKAYEDLQLAMEKIKRFNMENFSETTLKVYDTSSDPELEEITETVVAMKIDELTDYLLKISENINRIKMDESTES
;
A
#
# COMPACT_ATOMS: atom_id res chain seq x y z
N MET A 1 4.06 23.29 2.37
CA MET A 1 3.17 22.56 1.44
C MET A 1 1.81 23.24 1.46
N THR A 2 1.09 23.38 0.33
CA THR A 2 -0.27 23.95 0.35
C THR A 2 -1.28 22.88 0.74
N LEU A 3 -2.43 23.28 1.31
CA LEU A 3 -3.52 22.37 1.65
C LEU A 3 -3.97 21.54 0.44
N GLU A 4 -4.08 22.16 -0.74
CA GLU A 4 -4.43 21.48 -1.99
C GLU A 4 -3.42 20.39 -2.36
N LYS A 5 -2.11 20.66 -2.24
CA LYS A 5 -1.07 19.65 -2.49
C LYS A 5 -1.16 18.47 -1.54
N LEU A 6 -1.38 18.73 -0.25
CA LEU A 6 -1.57 17.70 0.77
C LEU A 6 -2.82 16.84 0.50
N VAL A 7 -3.93 17.45 0.05
CA VAL A 7 -5.16 16.72 -0.29
C VAL A 7 -4.98 15.84 -1.52
N ASN A 8 -4.29 16.34 -2.54
CA ASN A 8 -3.97 15.55 -3.74
C ASN A 8 -3.05 14.38 -3.40
N GLU A 9 -2.04 14.61 -2.57
CA GLU A 9 -1.11 13.57 -2.10
C GLU A 9 -1.81 12.52 -1.25
N ARG A 10 -2.71 12.92 -0.34
CA ARG A 10 -3.57 12.00 0.41
C ARG A 10 -4.38 11.10 -0.52
N ASN A 11 -4.99 11.67 -1.56
CA ASN A 11 -5.81 10.91 -2.51
C ASN A 11 -4.95 9.93 -3.34
N TYR A 12 -3.72 10.32 -3.68
CA TYR A 12 -2.76 9.43 -4.33
C TYR A 12 -2.42 8.23 -3.43
N ILE A 13 -2.04 8.48 -2.17
CA ILE A 13 -1.70 7.42 -1.20
C ILE A 13 -2.89 6.47 -0.99
N LEU A 14 -4.11 7.00 -0.89
CA LEU A 14 -5.33 6.17 -0.78
C LEU A 14 -5.55 5.28 -2.01
N GLY A 15 -5.18 5.76 -3.21
CA GLY A 15 -5.22 4.96 -4.43
C GLY A 15 -4.20 3.81 -4.42
N GLU A 16 -2.97 4.09 -3.96
CA GLU A 16 -1.93 3.07 -3.83
C GLU A 16 -2.27 2.03 -2.75
N LEU A 17 -2.75 2.47 -1.58
CA LEU A 17 -3.19 1.56 -0.50
C LEU A 17 -4.21 0.56 -1.01
N LYS A 18 -5.24 1.04 -1.72
CA LYS A 18 -6.25 0.17 -2.30
C LYS A 18 -5.66 -0.86 -3.27
N ALA A 19 -4.70 -0.45 -4.10
CA ALA A 19 -4.06 -1.36 -5.05
C ALA A 19 -3.27 -2.47 -4.32
N TYR A 20 -2.56 -2.14 -3.24
CA TYR A 20 -1.83 -3.12 -2.43
C TYR A 20 -2.76 -4.03 -1.62
N GLU A 21 -3.88 -3.52 -1.09
CA GLU A 21 -4.91 -4.32 -0.43
C GLU A 21 -5.56 -5.32 -1.41
N ASP A 22 -5.93 -4.88 -2.61
CA ASP A 22 -6.47 -5.74 -3.66
C ASP A 22 -5.46 -6.83 -4.06
N LEU A 23 -4.17 -6.48 -4.14
CA LEU A 23 -3.08 -7.41 -4.41
C LEU A 23 -2.92 -8.45 -3.29
N GLN A 24 -2.93 -8.02 -2.02
CA GLN A 24 -2.86 -8.91 -0.86
C GLN A 24 -4.01 -9.95 -0.90
N LEU A 25 -5.24 -9.50 -1.17
CA LEU A 25 -6.40 -10.38 -1.30
C LEU A 25 -6.27 -11.35 -2.47
N ALA A 26 -5.70 -10.92 -3.60
CA ALA A 26 -5.45 -11.79 -4.74
C ALA A 26 -4.41 -12.88 -4.41
N MET A 27 -3.33 -12.51 -3.73
CA MET A 27 -2.29 -13.45 -3.28
C MET A 27 -2.87 -14.51 -2.33
N GLU A 28 -3.70 -14.10 -1.36
CA GLU A 28 -4.39 -15.04 -0.46
C GLU A 28 -5.31 -16.02 -1.19
N LYS A 29 -6.05 -15.54 -2.20
CA LYS A 29 -6.93 -16.41 -3.03
C LYS A 29 -6.14 -17.44 -3.79
N ILE A 30 -5.02 -17.05 -4.41
CA ILE A 30 -4.14 -17.97 -5.14
C ILE A 30 -3.52 -18.98 -4.16
N LYS A 31 -3.10 -18.54 -2.96
CA LYS A 31 -2.55 -19.42 -1.93
C LYS A 31 -3.54 -20.50 -1.54
N ARG A 32 -4.79 -20.10 -1.27
CA ARG A 32 -5.88 -21.00 -0.92
C ARG A 32 -6.17 -21.99 -2.03
N PHE A 33 -6.24 -21.52 -3.28
CA PHE A 33 -6.41 -22.38 -4.44
C PHE A 33 -5.28 -23.42 -4.56
N ASN A 34 -4.03 -23.01 -4.37
CA ASN A 34 -2.89 -23.92 -4.43
C ASN A 34 -2.93 -24.99 -3.33
N MET A 35 -3.26 -24.59 -2.11
CA MET A 35 -3.43 -25.51 -0.98
C MET A 35 -4.53 -26.55 -1.24
N GLU A 36 -5.66 -26.13 -1.81
CA GLU A 36 -6.82 -26.98 -2.09
C GLU A 36 -6.57 -27.97 -3.25
N ASN A 37 -5.75 -27.60 -4.25
CA ASN A 37 -5.64 -28.36 -5.49
C ASN A 37 -4.31 -29.11 -5.68
N PHE A 38 -3.22 -28.67 -5.04
CA PHE A 38 -1.87 -29.17 -5.34
C PHE A 38 -1.07 -29.60 -4.10
N SER A 39 -1.66 -29.53 -2.89
CA SER A 39 -0.95 -29.77 -1.61
C SER A 39 0.28 -28.84 -1.39
N GLU A 40 0.48 -27.82 -2.24
CA GLU A 40 1.53 -26.82 -2.11
C GLU A 40 1.00 -25.65 -1.27
N THR A 41 1.70 -25.32 -0.19
CA THR A 41 1.34 -24.23 0.73
C THR A 41 1.99 -22.89 0.38
N THR A 42 2.87 -22.88 -0.61
CA THR A 42 3.69 -21.73 -0.98
C THR A 42 3.21 -21.14 -2.31
N LEU A 43 3.04 -19.83 -2.35
CA LEU A 43 2.74 -19.10 -3.58
C LEU A 43 4.01 -19.09 -4.45
N LYS A 44 4.06 -19.87 -5.54
CA LYS A 44 5.07 -19.66 -6.59
C LYS A 44 4.59 -18.51 -7.48
N VAL A 45 4.83 -17.28 -7.04
CA VAL A 45 4.68 -16.11 -7.93
C VAL A 45 5.98 -16.03 -8.72
N TYR A 46 5.86 -16.08 -10.04
CA TYR A 46 6.90 -16.00 -11.08
C TYR A 46 8.35 -15.83 -10.57
N ASP A 47 9.17 -16.86 -10.77
CA ASP A 47 10.62 -16.81 -10.54
C ASP A 47 11.26 -15.71 -11.40
N THR A 48 11.59 -14.57 -10.79
CA THR A 48 12.31 -13.46 -11.44
C THR A 48 13.83 -13.60 -11.31
N SER A 49 14.36 -14.76 -10.90
CA SER A 49 15.81 -14.98 -10.79
C SER A 49 16.58 -14.72 -12.08
N SER A 50 15.91 -14.74 -13.23
CA SER A 50 16.49 -14.40 -14.53
C SER A 50 16.52 -12.90 -14.86
N ASP A 51 15.88 -12.04 -14.08
CA ASP A 51 15.82 -10.60 -14.33
C ASP A 51 16.06 -9.78 -13.05
N PRO A 52 17.31 -9.33 -12.80
CA PRO A 52 17.70 -8.65 -11.57
C PRO A 52 17.11 -7.24 -11.42
N GLU A 53 16.47 -6.69 -12.46
CA GLU A 53 15.77 -5.40 -12.39
C GLU A 53 14.31 -5.53 -11.94
N LEU A 54 13.77 -6.75 -11.92
CA LEU A 54 12.40 -7.04 -11.51
C LEU A 54 12.34 -7.35 -10.01
N GLU A 55 11.81 -6.39 -9.24
CA GLU A 55 11.57 -6.58 -7.82
C GLU A 55 10.55 -7.71 -7.60
N GLU A 56 10.93 -8.70 -6.80
CA GLU A 56 10.06 -9.82 -6.45
C GLU A 56 8.95 -9.34 -5.50
N ILE A 57 7.71 -9.36 -5.96
CA ILE A 57 6.56 -9.01 -5.12
C ILE A 57 6.14 -10.24 -4.31
N THR A 58 6.51 -10.22 -3.04
CA THR A 58 6.16 -11.24 -2.04
C THR A 58 5.07 -10.75 -1.07
N GLU A 59 4.43 -11.66 -0.33
CA GLU A 59 3.45 -11.30 0.71
C GLU A 59 4.06 -10.31 1.72
N THR A 60 5.34 -10.47 2.06
CA THR A 60 6.08 -9.58 2.96
C THR A 60 6.27 -8.19 2.36
N VAL A 61 6.65 -8.10 1.07
CA VAL A 61 6.83 -6.80 0.40
C VAL A 61 5.50 -6.04 0.34
N VAL A 62 4.40 -6.72 0.01
CA VAL A 62 3.06 -6.12 0.01
C VAL A 62 2.67 -5.63 1.41
N ALA A 63 2.88 -6.42 2.45
CA ALA A 63 2.58 -6.02 3.83
C ALA A 63 3.40 -4.79 4.26
N MET A 64 4.71 -4.78 3.96
CA MET A 64 5.58 -3.63 4.25
C MET A 64 5.12 -2.36 3.52
N LYS A 65 4.69 -2.47 2.26
CA LYS A 65 4.18 -1.33 1.49
C LYS A 65 2.89 -0.77 2.06
N ILE A 66 1.98 -1.62 2.52
CA ILE A 66 0.76 -1.18 3.20
C ILE A 66 1.10 -0.41 4.48
N ASP A 67 2.03 -0.91 5.30
CA ASP A 67 2.46 -0.24 6.52
C ASP A 67 3.09 1.13 6.23
N GLU A 68 4.03 1.20 5.26
CA GLU A 68 4.69 2.44 4.84
C GLU A 68 3.68 3.50 4.36
N LEU A 69 2.73 3.10 3.52
CA LEU A 69 1.71 4.00 2.98
C LEU A 69 0.73 4.45 4.06
N THR A 70 0.40 3.58 5.01
CA THR A 70 -0.48 3.92 6.14
C THR A 70 0.18 4.95 7.06
N ASP A 71 1.45 4.74 7.41
CA ASP A 71 2.24 5.70 8.19
C ASP A 71 2.36 7.05 7.46
N TYR A 72 2.52 7.01 6.14
CA TYR A 72 2.60 8.24 5.37
C TYR A 72 1.26 8.99 5.33
N LEU A 73 0.15 8.26 5.16
CA LEU A 73 -1.20 8.80 5.19
C LEU A 73 -1.51 9.49 6.53
N LEU A 74 -1.05 8.91 7.65
CA LEU A 74 -1.19 9.53 8.99
C LEU A 74 -0.48 10.88 9.04
N LYS A 75 0.80 10.94 8.63
CA LYS A 75 1.58 12.19 8.59
C LYS A 75 0.94 13.26 7.72
N ILE A 76 0.43 12.88 6.54
CA ILE A 76 -0.28 13.81 5.65
C ILE A 76 -1.57 14.32 6.32
N SER A 77 -2.31 13.44 6.99
CA SER A 77 -3.55 13.81 7.69
C SER A 77 -3.29 14.76 8.86
N GLU A 78 -2.23 14.55 9.63
CA GLU A 78 -1.79 15.46 10.70
C GLU A 78 -1.43 16.84 10.14
N ASN A 79 -0.68 16.90 9.04
CA ASN A 79 -0.31 18.15 8.39
C ASN A 79 -1.53 18.93 7.87
N ILE A 80 -2.51 18.23 7.29
CA ILE A 80 -3.78 18.82 6.86
C ILE A 80 -4.53 19.43 8.06
N ASN A 81 -4.62 18.67 9.15
CA ASN A 81 -5.33 19.12 10.35
C ASN A 81 -4.66 20.34 10.98
N ARG A 82 -3.33 20.37 11.04
CA ARG A 82 -2.58 21.52 11.55
C ARG A 82 -2.90 22.79 10.77
N ILE A 83 -2.82 22.74 9.44
CA ILE A 83 -3.11 23.89 8.58
C ILE A 83 -4.55 24.38 8.79
N LYS A 84 -5.51 23.45 8.83
CA LYS A 84 -6.93 23.82 9.06
C LYS A 84 -7.15 24.47 10.42
N MET A 85 -6.47 24.01 11.47
CA MET A 85 -6.54 24.62 12.81
C MET A 85 -5.92 26.02 12.84
N ASP A 86 -4.77 26.21 12.19
CA ASP A 86 -4.11 27.50 12.08
C ASP A 86 -5.00 28.51 11.32
N GLU A 87 -5.61 28.09 10.20
CA GLU A 87 -6.54 28.94 9.42
C GLU A 87 -7.82 29.31 10.19
N SER A 88 -8.27 28.47 11.12
CA SER A 88 -9.49 28.70 11.92
C SER A 88 -9.25 29.45 13.23
N THR A 89 -7.99 29.63 13.65
CA THR A 89 -7.62 30.47 14.80
C THR A 89 -7.26 31.90 14.41
N GLU A 90 -6.96 32.15 13.13
CA GLU A 90 -6.72 33.49 12.56
C GLU A 90 -7.99 34.19 12.06
N SER A 91 -9.17 33.56 12.22
CA SER A 91 -10.51 34.10 11.89
C SER A 91 -11.26 34.57 13.12
#